data_AF-A0A0B6YHY5-F1
#
_entry.id   AF-A0A0B6YHY5-F1
#
_cell.length_a   1.000
_cell.length_b   1.000
_cell.length_c   1.000
_cell.angle_alpha   90.00
_cell.angle_beta   90.00
_cell.angle_gamma   90.00
#
_symmetry.space_group_name_H-M   'P 1'
#
loop_
_entity.id
_entity.type
_entity.pdbx_description
1 polymer ?
#
loop_
_entity_poly.entity_id
_entity_poly.type
_entity_poly.pdbx_seq_one_letter_code
_entity_poly.pdbx_strand_id
1 'polypeptide(L)'
;HFPLVYYMIGSIKSIDDLLLAGINKASHLVIVNRDPEINNEGEEFLEDSETVIAVQTISRLFPNTYVLTALSQTSNMRFMRFSVSLTHSQKQLRDSTTSS
;
A
#
# COMPACT_ATOMS: atom_id res chain seq x y z
N HIS A 1 7.40 -0.51 -28.75
CA HIS A 1 6.58 -1.70 -28.54
C HIS A 1 7.25 -2.55 -27.48
N PHE A 2 6.57 -2.77 -26.34
CA PHE A 2 7.13 -3.54 -25.22
C PHE A 2 6.47 -4.92 -25.18
N PRO A 3 7.23 -6.02 -25.36
CA PRO A 3 6.68 -7.38 -25.29
C PRO A 3 6.24 -7.71 -23.85
N LEU A 4 5.25 -8.60 -23.71
CA LEU A 4 4.72 -9.08 -22.42
C LEU A 4 4.08 -7.99 -21.52
N VAL A 5 3.66 -6.89 -22.13
CA VAL A 5 2.86 -5.85 -21.46
C VAL A 5 1.40 -6.01 -21.87
N TYR A 6 0.53 -6.11 -20.87
CA TYR A 6 -0.91 -6.24 -21.05
C TYR A 6 -1.61 -5.16 -20.24
N TYR A 7 -2.81 -4.78 -20.68
CA TYR A 7 -3.68 -3.86 -19.95
C TYR A 7 -5.04 -4.51 -19.74
N MET A 8 -5.69 -4.17 -18.64
CA MET A 8 -7.08 -4.49 -18.37
C MET A 8 -7.77 -3.28 -17.77
N ILE A 9 -9.07 -3.18 -18.02
CA ILE A 9 -9.94 -2.21 -17.35
C ILE A 9 -10.59 -2.96 -16.19
N GLY A 10 -10.55 -2.36 -15.00
CA GLY A 10 -11.10 -2.95 -13.79
C GLY A 10 -10.91 -2.03 -12.60
N SER A 11 -11.28 -2.51 -11.42
CA SER A 11 -11.15 -1.80 -10.15
C SER A 11 -10.31 -2.59 -9.16
N ILE A 12 -9.38 -1.91 -8.48
CA ILE A 12 -8.60 -2.50 -7.39
C ILE A 12 -9.47 -2.88 -6.16
N LYS A 13 -10.70 -2.36 -6.09
CA LYS A 13 -11.68 -2.71 -5.07
C LYS A 13 -12.45 -4.01 -5.40
N SER A 14 -12.39 -4.47 -6.65
CA SER A 14 -13.03 -5.71 -7.11
C SER A 14 -12.07 -6.88 -6.96
N ILE A 15 -12.44 -7.87 -6.13
CA ILE A 15 -11.64 -9.09 -5.98
C ILE A 15 -11.59 -9.88 -7.28
N ASP A 16 -12.70 -9.92 -8.03
CA ASP A 16 -12.78 -10.64 -9.31
C ASP A 16 -11.80 -10.06 -10.33
N ASP A 17 -11.68 -8.72 -10.39
CA ASP A 17 -10.73 -8.06 -11.29
C ASP A 17 -9.27 -8.36 -10.87
N LEU A 18 -8.97 -8.40 -9.57
CA LEU A 18 -7.65 -8.77 -9.07
C LEU A 18 -7.30 -10.23 -9.36
N LEU A 19 -8.28 -11.14 -9.26
CA LEU A 19 -8.10 -12.54 -9.61
C LEU A 19 -7.89 -12.71 -11.11
N LEU A 20 -8.65 -11.99 -11.93
CA LEU A 20 -8.49 -11.97 -13.39
C LEU A 20 -7.11 -11.42 -13.79
N ALA A 21 -6.61 -10.40 -13.08
CA ALA A 21 -5.26 -9.86 -13.22
C ALA A 21 -4.16 -10.85 -12.79
N GLY A 22 -4.52 -11.94 -12.09
CA GLY A 22 -3.59 -12.98 -11.67
C GLY A 22 -2.82 -12.66 -10.40
N ILE A 23 -3.38 -11.86 -9.48
CA ILE A 23 -2.70 -11.40 -8.26
C ILE A 23 -2.08 -12.54 -7.43
N ASN A 24 -2.72 -13.71 -7.36
CA ASN A 24 -2.22 -14.89 -6.63
C ASN A 24 -0.86 -15.40 -7.12
N LYS A 25 -0.48 -15.09 -8.37
CA LYS A 25 0.81 -15.46 -8.95
C LYS A 25 1.76 -14.27 -9.06
N ALA A 26 1.29 -13.06 -8.76
CA ALA A 26 2.08 -11.84 -8.84
C ALA A 26 3.02 -11.75 -7.63
N SER A 27 4.31 -11.50 -7.90
CA SER A 27 5.28 -11.23 -6.84
C SER A 27 5.10 -9.82 -6.26
N HIS A 28 4.75 -8.87 -7.12
CA HIS A 28 4.62 -7.46 -6.76
C HIS A 28 3.31 -6.89 -7.27
N LEU A 29 2.64 -6.08 -6.45
CA LEU A 29 1.53 -5.21 -6.85
C LEU A 29 1.96 -3.77 -6.62
N VAL A 30 1.84 -2.93 -7.65
CA VAL A 30 2.15 -1.50 -7.57
C VAL A 30 0.83 -0.72 -7.65
N ILE A 31 0.55 0.09 -6.63
CA ILE A 31 -0.65 0.92 -6.53
C ILE A 31 -0.23 2.38 -6.60
N VAL A 32 -0.86 3.13 -7.50
CA VAL A 32 -0.60 4.56 -7.70
C VAL A 32 -1.93 5.28 -7.71
N ASN A 33 -2.04 6.32 -6.89
CA ASN A 33 -3.18 7.23 -6.95
C ASN A 33 -3.03 8.15 -8.17
N ARG A 34 -4.02 8.14 -9.07
CA ARG A 34 -3.93 8.82 -10.37
C ARG A 34 -4.45 10.26 -10.33
N ASP A 35 -5.36 10.57 -9.41
CA ASP A 35 -6.07 11.86 -9.37
C ASP A 35 -5.98 12.53 -7.98
N PRO A 36 -4.80 13.07 -7.61
CA PRO A 36 -4.68 13.88 -6.40
C PRO A 36 -5.50 15.18 -6.50
N GLU A 37 -5.66 15.72 -7.72
CA GLU A 37 -6.37 16.98 -7.97
C GLU A 37 -7.89 16.92 -7.73
N ILE A 38 -8.51 15.75 -7.89
CA ILE A 38 -9.96 15.58 -7.61
C ILE A 38 -10.22 15.48 -6.10
N ASN A 39 -9.22 15.02 -5.33
CA ASN A 39 -9.32 14.93 -3.88
C ASN A 39 -8.95 16.25 -3.18
N ASN A 40 -8.41 17.24 -3.91
CA ASN A 40 -8.03 18.56 -3.39
C ASN A 40 -9.23 19.44 -2.99
N GLU A 41 -10.47 19.01 -3.24
CA GLU A 41 -11.66 19.67 -2.68
C GLU A 41 -11.95 19.23 -1.23
N GLY A 42 -11.22 18.22 -0.72
CA GLY A 42 -11.29 17.71 0.64
C GLY A 42 -10.07 18.08 1.50
N GLU A 43 -10.04 17.57 2.74
CA GLU A 43 -8.89 17.80 3.63
C GLU A 43 -7.64 17.08 3.09
N GLU A 44 -6.50 17.78 3.01
CA GLU A 44 -5.23 17.28 2.44
C GLU A 44 -4.79 15.92 3.03
N PHE A 45 -5.16 15.60 4.28
CA PHE A 45 -4.82 14.32 4.89
C PHE A 45 -5.59 13.12 4.30
N LEU A 46 -6.74 13.35 3.66
CA LEU A 46 -7.60 12.31 3.10
C LEU A 46 -7.20 11.90 1.68
N GLU A 47 -6.31 12.64 1.04
CA GLU A 47 -5.89 12.43 -0.35
C GLU A 47 -5.39 11.00 -0.61
N ASP A 48 -4.70 10.41 0.37
CA ASP A 48 -4.14 9.05 0.29
C ASP A 48 -5.04 7.97 0.94
N SER A 49 -6.15 8.36 1.57
CA SER A 49 -6.94 7.46 2.42
C SER A 49 -7.45 6.22 1.68
N GLU A 50 -7.97 6.41 0.47
CA GLU A 50 -8.45 5.35 -0.41
C GLU A 50 -7.32 4.37 -0.78
N THR A 51 -6.13 4.89 -1.10
CA THR A 51 -4.96 4.09 -1.44
C THR A 51 -4.47 3.28 -0.23
N VAL A 52 -4.42 3.90 0.95
CA VAL A 52 -4.05 3.26 2.21
C VAL A 52 -5.02 2.12 2.55
N ILE A 53 -6.34 2.34 2.39
CA ILE A 53 -7.37 1.32 2.64
C ILE A 53 -7.24 0.16 1.64
N ALA A 54 -7.01 0.46 0.36
CA ALA A 54 -6.81 -0.54 -0.67
C ALA A 54 -5.58 -1.42 -0.36
N VAL A 55 -4.44 -0.80 -0.03
CA VAL A 55 -3.21 -1.54 0.33
C VAL A 55 -3.44 -2.44 1.54
N GLN A 56 -4.10 -1.95 2.60
CA GLN A 56 -4.39 -2.75 3.78
C GLN A 56 -5.27 -3.95 3.47
N THR A 57 -6.32 -3.71 2.68
CA THR A 57 -7.30 -4.74 2.30
C THR A 57 -6.61 -5.84 1.50
N ILE A 58 -5.84 -5.47 0.49
CA ILE A 58 -5.11 -6.40 -0.37
C ILE A 58 -4.04 -7.15 0.40
N SER A 59 -3.26 -6.48 1.26
CA SER A 59 -2.22 -7.13 2.07
C SER A 59 -2.79 -8.21 2.99
N ARG A 60 -4.04 -8.05 3.46
CA ARG A 60 -4.74 -9.07 4.26
C ARG A 60 -5.28 -10.21 3.42
N LEU A 61 -5.79 -9.93 2.22
CA LEU A 61 -6.35 -10.94 1.31
C LEU A 61 -5.25 -11.77 0.61
N PHE A 62 -4.13 -11.15 0.28
CA PHE A 62 -3.04 -11.73 -0.50
C PHE A 62 -1.70 -11.56 0.23
N PRO A 63 -1.46 -12.28 1.35
CA PRO A 63 -0.28 -12.09 2.19
C PRO A 63 1.05 -12.44 1.50
N ASN A 64 1.00 -13.18 0.37
CA ASN A 64 2.19 -13.58 -0.39
C ASN A 64 2.58 -12.56 -1.48
N THR A 65 1.77 -11.52 -1.71
CA THR A 65 2.03 -10.48 -2.71
C THR A 65 2.69 -9.28 -2.04
N TYR A 66 3.81 -8.81 -2.59
CA TYR A 66 4.49 -7.62 -2.09
C TYR A 66 3.84 -6.35 -2.66
N VAL A 67 3.21 -5.55 -1.81
CA VAL A 67 2.49 -4.34 -2.24
C VAL A 67 3.37 -3.11 -2.08
N LEU A 68 3.55 -2.37 -3.19
CA LEU A 68 4.24 -1.09 -3.27
C LEU A 68 3.22 0.01 -3.55
N THR A 69 3.29 1.12 -2.82
CA THR A 69 2.40 2.26 -3.02
C THR A 69 3.16 3.57 -2.99
N ALA A 70 2.73 4.53 -3.81
CA ALA A 70 3.11 5.93 -3.66
C ALA A 70 2.06 6.64 -2.80
N LEU A 71 2.50 7.52 -1.90
CA LEU A 71 1.65 8.39 -1.09
C LEU A 71 2.08 9.84 -1.35
N SER A 72 1.12 10.76 -1.38
CA SER A 72 1.39 12.19 -1.59
C SER A 72 2.12 12.81 -0.40
N GLN A 73 1.77 12.41 0.84
CA GLN A 73 2.37 12.97 2.05
C GLN A 73 3.15 11.95 2.88
N THR A 74 4.35 12.34 3.33
CA THR A 74 5.19 11.56 4.25
C THR A 74 4.48 11.23 5.57
N SER A 75 3.60 12.13 6.06
CA SER A 75 2.77 11.93 7.26
C SER A 75 1.90 10.67 7.16
N ASN A 76 1.38 10.39 5.95
CA ASN A 76 0.48 9.27 5.68
C ASN A 76 1.19 7.90 5.71
N MET A 77 2.53 7.85 5.61
CA MET A 77 3.29 6.61 5.82
C MET A 77 3.10 6.01 7.22
N ARG A 78 2.67 6.80 8.21
CA ARG A 78 2.31 6.27 9.54
C ARG A 78 1.18 5.23 9.43
N PHE A 79 0.25 5.43 8.49
CA PHE A 79 -0.82 4.49 8.16
C PHE A 79 -0.37 3.41 7.19
N MET A 80 0.91 3.02 7.15
CA MET A 80 1.38 1.83 6.43
C MET A 80 2.02 0.80 7.36
N ARG A 81 2.21 1.13 8.65
CA ARG A 81 2.92 0.30 9.64
C ARG A 81 2.05 -0.81 10.25
N PHE A 82 1.48 -1.69 9.43
CA PHE A 82 0.58 -2.75 9.91
C PHE A 82 1.26 -4.11 10.11
N SER A 83 2.45 -4.30 9.54
CA SER A 83 3.20 -5.57 9.55
C SER A 83 4.62 -5.43 10.11
N VAL A 84 4.94 -4.33 10.79
CA VAL A 84 6.13 -4.28 11.64
C VAL A 84 5.86 -5.20 12.81
N SER A 85 6.33 -6.44 12.70
CA SER A 85 6.57 -7.30 13.85
C SER A 85 7.11 -6.43 14.99
N LEU A 86 6.49 -6.58 16.16
CA LEU A 86 6.84 -5.96 17.44
C LEU A 86 8.34 -6.11 17.82
N THR A 87 9.18 -6.73 17.00
CA THR A 87 10.63 -6.90 17.17
C THR A 87 11.44 -5.62 16.92
N HIS A 88 11.10 -4.76 15.96
CA HIS A 88 11.94 -3.58 15.63
C HIS A 88 11.60 -2.34 16.48
N SER A 89 10.36 -2.23 16.94
CA SER A 89 9.91 -1.12 17.80
C SER A 89 10.45 -1.24 19.23
N GLN A 90 10.70 -2.46 19.73
CA GLN A 90 11.25 -2.68 21.07
C GLN A 90 12.79 -2.56 21.12
N LYS A 91 13.49 -2.74 19.99
CA LYS A 91 14.96 -2.59 19.96
C LYS A 91 15.38 -1.12 20.13
N GLN A 92 14.70 -0.21 19.45
CA GLN A 92 14.97 1.23 19.59
C GLN A 92 14.67 1.77 21.01
N LEU A 93 13.73 1.17 21.76
CA LEU A 93 13.43 1.58 23.13
C LEU A 93 14.40 1.01 24.17
N ARG A 94 15.06 -0.14 23.88
CA ARG A 94 15.99 -0.80 24.80
C ARG A 94 17.43 -0.29 24.66
N ASP A 95 17.79 0.19 23.48
CA ASP A 95 19.11 0.77 23.24
C ASP A 95 19.24 2.19 23.85
N SER A 96 18.12 2.85 24.21
CA SER A 96 18.12 4.15 24.92
C SER A 96 18.20 4.03 26.45
N THR A 97 17.97 2.84 27.03
CA THR A 97 17.95 2.66 28.51
C THR A 97 19.17 1.96 29.07
N THR A 98 20.15 1.59 28.23
CA THR A 98 21.39 0.91 28.65
C THR A 98 22.66 1.79 28.54
N SER A 99 22.51 3.08 28.25
CA SER A 99 23.61 4.06 28.20
C SER A 99 23.54 5.17 29.28
N SER A 100 22.87 4.91 30.40
CA SER A 100 22.93 5.76 31.60
C SER A 100 23.49 5.01 32.81
#